data_AF-A0A1C0SB35-F1
#
_entry.id   AF-A0A1C0SB35-F1
#
_cell.length_a   1.000
_cell.length_b   1.000
_cell.length_c   1.000
_cell.angle_alpha   90.00
_cell.angle_beta   90.00
_cell.angle_gamma   90.00
#
_symmetry.space_group_name_H-M   'P 1'
#
loop_
_entity.id
_entity.type
_entity.pdbx_description
1 polymer ?
#
loop_
_entity_poly.entity_id
_entity_poly.type
_entity_poly.pdbx_seq_one_letter_code
_entity_poly.pdbx_strand_id
1 'polypeptide(L)'
;MNVSDIIEKIAQLPERRTDVPTPPPVEVVAFVVRWSRNLKNWKVSTLADFARVSISTVERVERGDRVSEEALDRIAVALGYEKGAYHAPRIPLGPEKAFESLVETYGHLEEVAVSPMKTHRAIREAAKCDGILLHRPDVPQTYDEDIANLAEYLDLASFVLADWIENSFDDEPRRRKLYNDILDHIRGMERRGLTVLSGVMPAPQPTLPNWKVAVVSVTPKLTDPGAIKRSHVYVDKRNVSLPMAGEP
;
A
#
# COMPACT_ATOMS: atom_id res chain seq x y z
N MET A 1 -1.71 -18.28 -19.29
CA MET A 1 -2.98 -18.28 -18.55
C MET A 1 -3.27 -16.86 -18.11
N ASN A 2 -4.40 -16.31 -18.54
CA ASN A 2 -4.84 -14.97 -18.12
C ASN A 2 -5.45 -15.03 -16.70
N VAL A 3 -5.59 -13.88 -16.03
CA VAL A 3 -6.21 -13.78 -14.69
C VAL A 3 -7.62 -14.34 -14.71
N SER A 4 -8.38 -14.09 -15.78
CA SER A 4 -9.73 -14.64 -15.99
C SER A 4 -9.74 -16.17 -15.93
N ASP A 5 -8.84 -16.85 -16.66
CA ASP A 5 -8.76 -18.31 -16.64
C ASP A 5 -8.41 -18.87 -15.24
N ILE A 6 -7.60 -18.15 -14.45
CA ILE A 6 -7.25 -18.55 -13.09
C ILE A 6 -8.46 -18.38 -12.16
N ILE A 7 -9.18 -17.26 -12.28
CA ILE A 7 -10.39 -17.00 -11.49
C ILE A 7 -11.46 -18.04 -11.82
N GLU A 8 -11.67 -18.36 -13.10
CA GLU A 8 -12.61 -19.40 -13.52
C GLU A 8 -12.24 -20.76 -12.94
N LYS A 9 -10.95 -21.13 -12.97
CA LYS A 9 -10.49 -22.38 -12.34
C LYS A 9 -10.71 -22.38 -10.84
N ILE A 10 -10.47 -21.27 -10.15
CA ILE A 10 -10.73 -21.13 -8.71
C ILE A 10 -12.23 -21.29 -8.41
N ALA A 11 -13.10 -20.68 -9.22
CA ALA A 11 -14.55 -20.78 -9.07
C ALA A 11 -15.07 -22.21 -9.33
N GLN A 12 -14.36 -23.00 -10.13
CA GLN A 12 -14.67 -24.40 -10.42
C GLN A 12 -14.03 -25.40 -9.45
N LEU A 13 -13.25 -24.95 -8.46
CA LEU A 13 -12.66 -25.85 -7.48
C LEU A 13 -13.78 -26.52 -6.66
N PRO A 14 -13.70 -27.84 -6.42
CA PRO A 14 -14.66 -28.52 -5.58
C PRO A 14 -14.64 -27.94 -4.16
N GLU A 15 -15.80 -27.94 -3.51
CA GLU A 15 -15.90 -27.54 -2.10
C GLU A 15 -14.89 -28.30 -1.26
N ARG A 16 -14.07 -27.54 -0.54
CA ARG A 16 -13.01 -28.10 0.28
C ARG A 16 -13.61 -28.59 1.59
N ARG A 17 -13.23 -29.80 1.96
CA ARG A 17 -13.43 -30.32 3.31
C ARG A 17 -12.82 -29.36 4.33
N THR A 18 -13.64 -28.89 5.24
CA THR A 18 -13.28 -27.93 6.30
C THR A 18 -12.87 -28.63 7.60
N ASP A 19 -12.80 -29.96 7.59
CA ASP A 19 -12.46 -30.82 8.73
C ASP A 19 -11.08 -31.48 8.59
N VAL A 20 -10.45 -31.41 7.42
CA VAL A 20 -9.15 -32.02 7.14
C VAL A 20 -8.14 -30.96 6.74
N PRO A 21 -6.96 -30.90 7.40
CA PRO A 21 -5.87 -30.04 6.96
C PRO A 21 -5.46 -30.38 5.52
N THR A 22 -5.56 -29.41 4.62
CA THR A 22 -5.20 -29.58 3.22
C THR A 22 -4.29 -28.44 2.75
N PRO A 23 -3.34 -28.73 1.84
CA PRO A 23 -2.50 -27.68 1.27
C PRO A 23 -3.35 -26.70 0.44
N PRO A 24 -2.91 -25.44 0.31
CA PRO A 24 -3.52 -24.49 -0.63
C PRO A 24 -3.50 -25.04 -2.06
N PRO A 25 -4.57 -24.83 -2.86
CA PRO A 25 -4.56 -25.27 -4.26
C PRO A 25 -3.57 -24.41 -5.06
N VAL A 26 -2.91 -25.04 -6.02
CA VAL A 26 -1.87 -24.38 -6.82
C VAL A 26 -2.42 -23.20 -7.63
N GLU A 27 -3.69 -23.24 -8.02
CA GLU A 27 -4.40 -22.16 -8.72
C GLU A 27 -4.57 -20.92 -7.81
N VAL A 28 -4.90 -21.13 -6.54
CA VAL A 28 -5.01 -20.03 -5.56
C VAL A 28 -3.64 -19.46 -5.24
N VAL A 29 -2.61 -20.30 -5.11
CA VAL A 29 -1.23 -19.84 -4.95
C VAL A 29 -0.79 -19.01 -6.15
N ALA A 30 -1.06 -19.49 -7.38
CA ALA A 30 -0.76 -18.77 -8.61
C ALA A 30 -1.45 -17.39 -8.65
N PHE A 31 -2.74 -17.34 -8.29
CA PHE A 31 -3.50 -16.10 -8.20
C PHE A 31 -2.88 -15.13 -7.19
N VAL A 32 -2.64 -15.57 -5.96
CA VAL A 32 -2.12 -14.71 -4.86
C VAL A 32 -0.73 -14.18 -5.19
N VAL A 33 0.17 -15.03 -5.71
CA VAL A 33 1.54 -14.61 -6.10
C VAL A 33 1.47 -13.55 -7.19
N ARG A 34 0.69 -13.79 -8.25
CA ARG A 34 0.54 -12.84 -9.37
C ARG A 34 -0.12 -11.54 -8.92
N TRP A 35 -1.16 -11.63 -8.10
CA TRP A 35 -1.87 -10.46 -7.56
C TRP A 35 -0.95 -9.61 -6.69
N SER A 36 -0.25 -10.22 -5.73
CA SER A 36 0.69 -9.54 -4.83
C SER A 36 1.82 -8.86 -5.61
N ARG A 37 2.38 -9.55 -6.61
CA ARG A 37 3.41 -8.97 -7.49
C ARG A 37 2.90 -7.75 -8.26
N ASN A 38 1.68 -7.83 -8.79
CA ASN A 38 1.07 -6.73 -9.55
C ASN A 38 0.73 -5.53 -8.66
N LEU A 39 0.21 -5.75 -7.44
CA LEU A 39 -0.01 -4.69 -6.45
C LEU A 39 1.30 -3.97 -6.11
N LYS A 40 2.40 -4.72 -6.03
CA LYS A 40 3.73 -4.14 -5.82
C LYS A 40 4.31 -3.49 -7.08
N ASN A 41 3.69 -3.66 -8.25
CA ASN A 41 4.16 -3.25 -9.57
C ASN A 41 5.54 -3.84 -9.92
N TRP A 42 5.77 -5.08 -9.49
CA TRP A 42 7.02 -5.81 -9.73
C TRP A 42 6.94 -6.59 -11.04
N LYS A 43 8.06 -6.61 -11.77
CA LYS A 43 8.25 -7.56 -12.88
C LYS A 43 8.46 -8.96 -12.33
N VAL A 44 8.23 -9.97 -13.15
CA VAL A 44 8.56 -11.37 -12.81
C VAL A 44 10.02 -11.51 -12.41
N SER A 45 10.94 -10.86 -13.14
CA SER A 45 12.37 -10.82 -12.82
C SER A 45 12.64 -10.23 -11.44
N THR A 46 11.95 -9.16 -11.06
CA THR A 46 12.10 -8.52 -9.74
C THR A 46 11.74 -9.48 -8.62
N LEU A 47 10.60 -10.18 -8.74
CA LEU A 47 10.22 -11.20 -7.74
C LEU A 47 11.23 -12.36 -7.70
N ALA A 48 11.71 -12.81 -8.87
CA ALA A 48 12.73 -13.87 -8.95
C ALA A 48 14.03 -13.47 -8.23
N ASP A 49 14.49 -12.23 -8.40
CA ASP A 49 15.68 -11.68 -7.74
C ASP A 49 15.50 -11.62 -6.21
N PHE A 50 14.39 -11.06 -5.72
CA PHE A 50 14.10 -10.99 -4.28
C PHE A 50 13.97 -12.38 -3.64
N ALA A 51 13.29 -13.30 -4.32
CA ALA A 51 13.12 -14.67 -3.85
C ALA A 51 14.38 -15.54 -4.07
N ARG A 52 15.40 -15.06 -4.80
CA ARG A 52 16.59 -15.85 -5.17
C ARG A 52 16.20 -17.18 -5.83
N VAL A 53 15.31 -17.11 -6.79
CA VAL A 53 14.87 -18.24 -7.64
C VAL A 53 15.00 -17.85 -9.11
N SER A 54 14.84 -18.80 -10.01
CA SER A 54 14.86 -18.48 -11.45
C SER A 54 13.58 -17.80 -11.90
N ILE A 55 13.65 -16.98 -12.96
CA ILE A 55 12.47 -16.39 -13.61
C ILE A 55 11.45 -17.47 -14.00
N SER A 56 11.93 -18.58 -14.57
CA SER A 56 11.05 -19.68 -14.98
C SER A 56 10.36 -20.36 -13.80
N THR A 57 10.96 -20.36 -12.60
CA THR A 57 10.29 -20.82 -11.38
C THR A 57 9.09 -19.94 -11.05
N VAL A 58 9.24 -18.61 -11.10
CA VAL A 58 8.13 -17.68 -10.84
C VAL A 58 7.03 -17.84 -11.89
N GLU A 59 7.39 -17.93 -13.18
CA GLU A 59 6.42 -18.13 -14.27
C GLU A 59 5.64 -19.44 -14.14
N ARG A 60 6.30 -20.51 -13.68
CA ARG A 60 5.64 -21.80 -13.39
C ARG A 60 4.63 -21.65 -12.26
N VAL A 61 5.02 -20.99 -11.16
CA VAL A 61 4.10 -20.72 -10.04
C VAL A 61 2.90 -19.91 -10.50
N GLU A 62 3.09 -18.84 -11.27
CA GLU A 62 1.98 -18.01 -11.77
C GLU A 62 1.10 -18.71 -12.82
N ARG A 63 1.56 -19.83 -13.40
CA ARG A 63 0.76 -20.71 -14.26
C ARG A 63 0.01 -21.81 -13.51
N GLY A 64 0.26 -21.96 -12.20
CA GLY A 64 -0.28 -23.05 -11.38
C GLY A 64 0.47 -24.38 -11.56
N ASP A 65 1.69 -24.37 -12.12
CA ASP A 65 2.50 -25.57 -12.23
C ASP A 65 3.11 -25.93 -10.88
N ARG A 66 3.28 -27.24 -10.61
CA ARG A 66 3.96 -27.72 -9.41
C ARG A 66 5.43 -27.28 -9.41
N VAL A 67 5.87 -26.75 -8.27
CA VAL A 67 7.27 -26.40 -7.97
C VAL A 67 7.66 -26.94 -6.59
N SER A 68 8.94 -26.87 -6.23
CA SER A 68 9.43 -27.30 -4.92
C SER A 68 8.93 -26.39 -3.79
N GLU A 69 8.66 -26.96 -2.62
CA GLU A 69 8.24 -26.23 -1.41
C GLU A 69 9.26 -25.16 -1.00
N GLU A 70 10.56 -25.43 -1.11
CA GLU A 70 11.61 -24.45 -0.84
C GLU A 70 11.50 -23.20 -1.73
N ALA A 71 11.10 -23.37 -2.99
CA ALA A 71 10.90 -22.25 -3.90
C ALA A 71 9.64 -21.46 -3.54
N LEU A 72 8.58 -22.15 -3.11
CA LEU A 72 7.36 -21.51 -2.61
C LEU A 72 7.64 -20.70 -1.33
N ASP A 73 8.45 -21.22 -0.41
CA ASP A 73 8.85 -20.51 0.80
C ASP A 73 9.63 -19.25 0.50
N ARG A 74 10.59 -19.32 -0.43
CA ARG A 74 11.36 -18.15 -0.85
C ARG A 74 10.49 -17.08 -1.49
N ILE A 75 9.53 -17.48 -2.33
CA ILE A 75 8.56 -16.56 -2.95
C ILE A 75 7.63 -15.96 -1.89
N ALA A 76 7.13 -16.77 -0.95
CA ALA A 76 6.28 -16.31 0.15
C ALA A 76 6.99 -15.22 0.96
N VAL A 77 8.22 -15.49 1.42
CA VAL A 77 9.04 -14.54 2.18
C VAL A 77 9.32 -13.27 1.40
N ALA A 78 9.65 -13.37 0.10
CA ALA A 78 9.88 -12.19 -0.74
C ALA A 78 8.64 -11.29 -0.88
N LEU A 79 7.44 -11.87 -0.79
CA LEU A 79 6.17 -11.14 -0.84
C LEU A 79 5.68 -10.66 0.55
N GLY A 80 6.41 -10.98 1.63
CA GLY A 80 6.08 -10.59 3.00
C GLY A 80 5.23 -11.62 3.76
N TYR A 81 5.12 -12.86 3.25
CA TYR A 81 4.44 -13.96 3.92
C TYR A 81 5.42 -14.87 4.67
N GLU A 82 4.91 -15.63 5.63
CA GLU A 82 5.70 -16.63 6.35
C GLU A 82 6.01 -17.86 5.49
N LYS A 83 7.06 -18.60 5.88
CA LYS A 83 7.33 -19.92 5.30
C LYS A 83 6.15 -20.86 5.55
N GLY A 84 5.84 -21.71 4.59
CA GLY A 84 4.68 -22.59 4.62
C GLY A 84 3.38 -21.95 4.11
N ALA A 85 3.29 -20.63 3.94
CA ALA A 85 2.05 -19.95 3.57
C ALA A 85 1.40 -20.47 2.27
N TYR A 86 2.20 -21.03 1.36
CA TYR A 86 1.77 -21.52 0.05
C TYR A 86 1.74 -23.04 -0.11
N HIS A 87 2.14 -23.82 0.90
CA HIS A 87 2.18 -25.28 0.77
C HIS A 87 1.81 -26.04 2.04
N ALA A 88 2.00 -25.45 3.23
CA ALA A 88 1.72 -26.12 4.48
C ALA A 88 0.22 -26.47 4.60
N PRO A 89 -0.12 -27.72 4.96
CA PRO A 89 -1.51 -28.11 5.19
C PRO A 89 -2.14 -27.27 6.31
N ARG A 90 -3.33 -26.72 6.02
CA ARG A 90 -4.12 -25.95 6.98
C ARG A 90 -5.60 -26.32 6.86
N ILE A 91 -6.35 -26.14 7.94
CA ILE A 91 -7.80 -26.34 7.90
C ILE A 91 -8.40 -25.23 7.02
N PRO A 92 -9.05 -25.56 5.89
CA PRO A 92 -9.69 -24.55 5.06
C PRO A 92 -10.81 -23.88 5.84
N LEU A 93 -10.92 -22.54 5.71
CA LEU A 93 -12.08 -21.83 6.20
C LEU A 93 -13.32 -22.29 5.44
N GLY A 94 -14.43 -22.52 6.15
CA GLY A 94 -15.73 -22.68 5.52
C GLY A 94 -16.18 -21.39 4.84
N PRO A 95 -17.15 -21.45 3.91
CA PRO A 95 -17.55 -20.31 3.08
C PRO A 95 -17.91 -19.05 3.90
N GLU A 96 -18.65 -19.21 4.99
CA GLU A 96 -19.04 -18.09 5.87
C GLU A 96 -17.84 -17.42 6.51
N LYS A 97 -16.97 -18.19 7.19
CA LYS A 97 -15.74 -17.66 7.82
C LYS A 97 -14.76 -17.08 6.81
N ALA A 98 -14.69 -17.65 5.61
CA ALA A 98 -13.86 -17.12 4.53
C ALA A 98 -14.39 -15.76 4.07
N PHE A 99 -15.71 -15.60 3.95
CA PHE A 99 -16.34 -14.33 3.63
C PHE A 99 -16.13 -13.29 4.73
N GLU A 100 -16.35 -13.65 5.99
CA GLU A 100 -16.09 -12.79 7.16
C GLU A 100 -14.64 -12.29 7.16
N SER A 101 -13.68 -13.19 7.01
CA SER A 101 -12.26 -12.84 6.96
C SER A 101 -11.92 -11.93 5.77
N LEU A 102 -12.55 -12.15 4.61
CA LEU A 102 -12.38 -11.29 3.44
C LEU A 102 -12.92 -9.88 3.70
N VAL A 103 -14.12 -9.77 4.29
CA VAL A 103 -14.73 -8.48 4.65
C VAL A 103 -13.90 -7.76 5.70
N GLU A 104 -13.42 -8.46 6.72
CA GLU A 104 -12.58 -7.89 7.77
C GLU A 104 -11.24 -7.37 7.21
N THR A 105 -10.62 -8.14 6.31
CA THR A 105 -9.30 -7.81 5.74
C THR A 105 -9.38 -6.70 4.68
N TYR A 106 -10.38 -6.76 3.80
CA TYR A 106 -10.43 -5.92 2.60
C TYR A 106 -11.64 -4.97 2.55
N GLY A 107 -12.70 -5.23 3.30
CA GLY A 107 -13.96 -4.46 3.25
C GLY A 107 -13.84 -3.02 3.74
N HIS A 108 -12.74 -2.68 4.40
CA HIS A 108 -12.42 -1.33 4.85
C HIS A 108 -11.33 -0.63 4.01
N LEU A 109 -10.79 -1.30 3.00
CA LEU A 109 -9.77 -0.71 2.14
C LEU A 109 -10.41 0.22 1.11
N GLU A 110 -9.96 1.46 1.10
CA GLU A 110 -10.28 2.45 0.10
C GLU A 110 -9.11 2.57 -0.88
N GLU A 111 -9.42 2.57 -2.17
CA GLU A 111 -8.44 2.81 -3.23
C GLU A 111 -8.18 4.31 -3.37
N VAL A 112 -6.93 4.72 -3.18
CA VAL A 112 -6.51 6.13 -3.23
C VAL A 112 -5.58 6.32 -4.42
N ALA A 113 -5.98 7.16 -5.38
CA ALA A 113 -5.12 7.56 -6.48
C ALA A 113 -3.92 8.37 -5.95
N VAL A 114 -2.71 7.96 -6.34
CA VAL A 114 -1.47 8.59 -5.90
C VAL A 114 -0.56 8.93 -7.07
N SER A 115 0.31 9.91 -6.85
CA SER A 115 1.36 10.28 -7.80
C SER A 115 2.61 10.75 -7.05
N PRO A 116 3.79 10.79 -7.70
CA PRO A 116 4.99 11.32 -7.06
C PRO A 116 4.79 12.75 -6.56
N MET A 117 5.12 12.99 -5.28
CA MET A 117 4.93 14.28 -4.62
C MET A 117 6.02 15.28 -5.02
N LYS A 118 6.00 15.72 -6.28
CA LYS A 118 7.10 16.50 -6.92
C LYS A 118 6.75 17.92 -7.31
N THR A 119 5.50 18.33 -7.06
CA THR A 119 4.98 19.61 -7.54
C THR A 119 4.41 20.43 -6.40
N HIS A 120 4.42 21.76 -6.54
CA HIS A 120 3.73 22.66 -5.61
C HIS A 120 2.24 22.34 -5.51
N ARG A 121 1.64 21.85 -6.61
CA ARG A 121 0.24 21.41 -6.64
C ARG A 121 0.01 20.25 -5.65
N ALA A 122 0.86 19.23 -5.66
CA ALA A 122 0.74 18.08 -4.76
C ALA A 122 0.88 18.50 -3.29
N ILE A 123 1.81 19.41 -2.97
CA ILE A 123 1.95 19.98 -1.63
C ILE A 123 0.69 20.73 -1.22
N ARG A 124 0.17 21.59 -2.10
CA ARG A 124 -1.06 22.36 -1.83
C ARG A 124 -2.27 21.46 -1.62
N GLU A 125 -2.42 20.42 -2.44
CA GLU A 125 -3.51 19.45 -2.31
C GLU A 125 -3.43 18.71 -0.97
N ALA A 126 -2.23 18.29 -0.56
CA ALA A 126 -2.01 17.64 0.74
C ALA A 126 -2.28 18.62 1.91
N ALA A 127 -1.74 19.83 1.86
CA ALA A 127 -1.86 20.82 2.91
C ALA A 127 -3.29 21.38 3.08
N LYS A 128 -4.14 21.28 2.05
CA LYS A 128 -5.57 21.65 2.11
C LYS A 128 -6.47 20.53 2.64
N CYS A 129 -5.92 19.36 2.95
CA CYS A 129 -6.67 18.30 3.60
C CYS A 129 -6.82 18.58 5.10
N ASP A 130 -7.85 18.00 5.70
CA ASP A 130 -8.15 18.17 7.13
C ASP A 130 -7.27 17.27 8.03
N GLY A 131 -6.59 16.28 7.44
CA GLY A 131 -5.63 15.43 8.12
C GLY A 131 -4.58 14.84 7.18
N ILE A 132 -3.52 14.27 7.74
CA ILE A 132 -2.43 13.62 7.01
C ILE A 132 -2.24 12.21 7.55
N LEU A 133 -2.26 11.23 6.65
CA LEU A 133 -1.89 9.85 6.93
C LEU A 133 -0.53 9.55 6.29
N LEU A 134 0.49 9.37 7.12
CA LEU A 134 1.81 8.91 6.69
C LEU A 134 1.85 7.37 6.67
N HIS A 135 1.84 6.79 5.48
CA HIS A 135 1.93 5.35 5.27
C HIS A 135 3.36 4.94 4.91
N ARG A 136 4.06 4.24 5.82
CA ARG A 136 5.50 3.93 5.71
C ARG A 136 5.85 2.44 5.91
N PRO A 137 5.30 1.52 5.09
CA PRO A 137 5.53 0.09 5.26
C PRO A 137 7.02 -0.26 5.06
N ASP A 138 7.56 -1.08 5.97
CA ASP A 138 8.92 -1.62 5.91
C ASP A 138 10.03 -0.56 5.77
N VAL A 139 9.77 0.68 6.18
CA VAL A 139 10.78 1.76 6.20
C VAL A 139 11.65 1.62 7.44
N PRO A 140 12.98 1.50 7.31
CA PRO A 140 13.88 1.42 8.47
C PRO A 140 13.84 2.69 9.34
N GLN A 141 14.05 2.50 10.65
CA GLN A 141 14.06 3.59 11.64
C GLN A 141 15.07 4.72 11.34
N THR A 142 16.10 4.45 10.51
CA THR A 142 17.08 5.44 10.06
C THR A 142 16.49 6.60 9.25
N TYR A 143 15.22 6.49 8.85
CA TYR A 143 14.47 7.52 8.12
C TYR A 143 13.38 8.17 8.98
N ASP A 144 13.25 7.82 10.27
CA ASP A 144 12.18 8.32 11.14
C ASP A 144 12.20 9.85 11.24
N GLU A 145 13.38 10.44 11.39
CA GLU A 145 13.57 11.90 11.44
C GLU A 145 13.19 12.56 10.12
N ASP A 146 13.56 11.99 8.97
CA ASP A 146 13.17 12.53 7.66
C ASP A 146 11.64 12.55 7.50
N ILE A 147 10.97 11.49 7.95
CA ILE A 147 9.51 11.33 7.84
C ILE A 147 8.80 12.25 8.83
N ALA A 148 9.30 12.38 10.05
CA ALA A 148 8.79 13.32 11.05
C ALA A 148 8.91 14.77 10.56
N ASN A 149 10.08 15.15 10.03
CA ASN A 149 10.29 16.47 9.45
C ASN A 149 9.36 16.74 8.27
N LEU A 150 9.09 15.73 7.41
CA LEU A 150 8.11 15.87 6.34
C LEU A 150 6.69 16.11 6.90
N ALA A 151 6.32 15.43 7.99
CA ALA A 151 5.05 15.64 8.67
C ALA A 151 4.90 17.09 9.16
N GLU A 152 5.92 17.59 9.87
CA GLU A 152 5.97 18.96 10.40
C GLU A 152 5.91 20.00 9.29
N TYR A 153 6.63 19.76 8.19
CA TYR A 153 6.59 20.62 7.02
C TYR A 153 5.20 20.73 6.40
N LEU A 154 4.48 19.62 6.31
CA LEU A 154 3.12 19.60 5.75
C LEU A 154 2.10 20.22 6.72
N ASP A 155 2.29 20.04 8.03
CA ASP A 155 1.48 20.70 9.05
C ASP A 155 1.69 22.23 9.05
N LEU A 156 2.95 22.69 8.92
CA LEU A 156 3.23 24.11 8.74
C LEU A 156 2.57 24.65 7.46
N ALA A 157 2.60 23.87 6.36
CA ALA A 157 1.96 24.27 5.12
C ALA A 157 0.44 24.34 5.23
N SER A 158 -0.20 23.45 6.01
CA SER A 158 -1.65 23.50 6.27
C SER A 158 -2.00 24.77 7.04
N PHE A 159 -1.20 25.10 8.07
CA PHE A 159 -1.38 26.31 8.86
C PHE A 159 -1.26 27.59 8.02
N VAL A 160 -0.21 27.71 7.20
CA VAL A 160 0.02 28.88 6.32
C VAL A 160 -1.08 29.05 5.25
N LEU A 161 -1.78 27.97 4.90
CA LEU A 161 -2.86 27.99 3.92
C LEU A 161 -4.26 28.18 4.52
N ALA A 162 -4.40 28.15 5.84
CA ALA A 162 -5.69 28.33 6.47
C ALA A 162 -6.23 29.77 6.28
N ASP A 163 -7.53 29.87 5.98
CA ASP A 163 -8.24 31.10 5.59
C ASP A 163 -8.12 32.27 6.60
N TRP A 164 -7.86 31.97 7.87
CA TRP A 164 -7.66 33.00 8.91
C TRP A 164 -6.37 33.81 8.77
N ILE A 165 -5.39 33.34 7.99
CA ILE A 165 -4.10 34.02 7.72
C ILE A 165 -4.13 34.69 6.34
N GLU A 166 -5.03 34.28 5.44
CA GLU A 166 -5.09 34.75 4.05
C GLU A 166 -5.35 36.26 3.89
N ASN A 167 -5.85 36.94 4.92
CA ASN A 167 -6.16 38.38 4.86
C ASN A 167 -4.97 39.31 5.17
N SER A 168 -3.79 38.76 5.47
CA SER A 168 -2.62 39.55 5.88
C SER A 168 -1.49 39.51 4.84
N PHE A 169 -1.66 40.26 3.74
CA PHE A 169 -0.60 40.70 2.81
C PHE A 169 0.10 39.62 1.95
N ASP A 170 0.17 39.87 0.63
CA ASP A 170 1.26 39.56 -0.33
C ASP A 170 2.27 38.41 -0.04
N ASP A 171 1.83 37.29 0.53
CA ASP A 171 2.67 36.20 1.05
C ASP A 171 3.03 35.14 -0.01
N GLU A 172 2.72 35.39 -1.28
CA GLU A 172 2.97 34.44 -2.37
C GLU A 172 4.46 34.06 -2.53
N PRO A 173 5.43 34.99 -2.42
CA PRO A 173 6.85 34.63 -2.38
C PRO A 173 7.21 33.73 -1.20
N ARG A 174 6.57 33.89 -0.04
CA ARG A 174 6.80 33.05 1.15
C ARG A 174 6.19 31.66 1.00
N ARG A 175 4.96 31.55 0.50
CA ARG A 175 4.30 30.27 0.17
C ARG A 175 5.13 29.47 -0.84
N ARG A 176 5.62 30.14 -1.88
CA ARG A 176 6.47 29.52 -2.89
C ARG A 176 7.78 29.00 -2.31
N LYS A 177 8.39 29.78 -1.40
CA LYS A 177 9.60 29.35 -0.68
C LYS A 177 9.31 28.11 0.16
N LEU A 178 8.25 28.13 0.98
CA LEU A 178 7.85 26.97 1.79
C LEU A 178 7.65 25.72 0.92
N TYR A 179 6.93 25.83 -0.20
CA TYR A 179 6.77 24.68 -1.09
C TYR A 179 8.09 24.18 -1.67
N ASN A 180 9.03 25.08 -1.99
CA ASN A 180 10.36 24.67 -2.45
C ASN A 180 11.14 23.94 -1.34
N ASP A 181 11.10 24.45 -0.10
CA ASP A 181 11.75 23.82 1.04
C ASP A 181 11.23 22.39 1.26
N ILE A 182 9.91 22.19 1.16
CA ILE A 182 9.27 20.86 1.24
C ILE A 182 9.70 19.96 0.08
N LEU A 183 9.71 20.47 -1.15
CA LEU A 183 10.18 19.71 -2.32
C LEU A 183 11.66 19.33 -2.20
N ASP A 184 12.50 20.20 -1.64
CA ASP A 184 13.92 19.95 -1.44
C ASP A 184 14.15 18.90 -0.36
N HIS A 185 13.34 18.89 0.71
CA HIS A 185 13.32 17.83 1.70
C HIS A 185 12.93 16.47 1.08
N ILE A 186 11.84 16.44 0.30
CA ILE A 186 11.40 15.23 -0.42
C ILE A 186 12.49 14.75 -1.39
N ARG A 187 13.16 15.66 -2.13
CA ARG A 187 14.30 15.30 -2.99
C ARG A 187 15.48 14.74 -2.18
N GLY A 188 15.70 15.23 -0.96
CA GLY A 188 16.65 14.65 0.00
C GLY A 188 16.31 13.19 0.31
N MET A 189 15.07 12.92 0.72
CA MET A 189 14.55 11.58 0.96
C MET A 189 14.70 10.67 -0.27
N GLU A 190 14.35 11.17 -1.46
CA GLU A 190 14.46 10.42 -2.71
C GLU A 190 15.90 10.05 -3.07
N ARG A 191 16.86 10.96 -2.82
CA ARG A 191 18.30 10.74 -3.01
C ARG A 191 18.84 9.68 -2.04
N ARG A 192 18.29 9.61 -0.83
CA ARG A 192 18.63 8.57 0.15
C ARG A 192 17.99 7.21 -0.13
N GLY A 193 17.19 7.10 -1.20
CA GLY A 193 16.63 5.82 -1.64
C GLY A 193 15.16 5.61 -1.27
N LEU A 194 14.44 6.65 -0.87
CA LEU A 194 12.99 6.57 -0.66
C LEU A 194 12.21 6.94 -1.92
N THR A 195 10.95 6.52 -1.97
CA THR A 195 9.92 6.96 -2.91
C THR A 195 8.82 7.61 -2.09
N VAL A 196 8.41 8.83 -2.48
CA VAL A 196 7.32 9.57 -1.82
C VAL A 196 6.21 9.80 -2.83
N LEU A 197 5.04 9.21 -2.54
CA LEU A 197 3.81 9.40 -3.30
C LEU A 197 2.78 10.12 -2.44
N SER A 198 1.93 10.92 -3.07
CA SER A 198 0.82 11.60 -2.40
C SER A 198 -0.48 11.42 -3.17
N GLY A 199 -1.58 11.28 -2.43
CA GLY A 199 -2.95 11.27 -2.92
C GLY A 199 -3.90 11.91 -1.91
N VAL A 200 -5.14 12.12 -2.31
CA VAL A 200 -6.19 12.64 -1.43
C VAL A 200 -7.31 11.62 -1.33
N MET A 201 -7.67 11.26 -0.11
CA MET A 201 -8.76 10.34 0.18
C MET A 201 -9.93 11.10 0.82
N PRO A 202 -11.12 11.11 0.19
CA PRO A 202 -12.35 11.50 0.87
C PRO A 202 -12.61 10.54 2.03
N ALA A 203 -12.79 11.06 3.23
CA ALA A 203 -13.01 10.28 4.44
C ALA A 203 -14.12 10.93 5.28
N PRO A 204 -15.36 10.99 4.76
CA PRO A 204 -16.46 11.69 5.41
C PRO A 204 -16.71 11.14 6.82
N GLN A 205 -16.83 12.05 7.79
CA GLN A 205 -17.18 11.74 9.18
C GLN A 205 -18.64 12.13 9.45
N PRO A 206 -19.32 11.53 10.45
CA PRO A 206 -20.72 11.85 10.76
C PRO A 206 -21.00 13.36 10.92
N THR A 207 -20.06 14.10 11.50
CA THR A 207 -20.16 15.56 11.72
C THR A 207 -19.35 16.39 10.72
N LEU A 208 -18.49 15.76 9.92
CA LEU A 208 -17.60 16.41 8.95
C LEU A 208 -17.70 15.70 7.58
N PRO A 209 -18.78 15.94 6.82
CA PRO A 209 -19.07 15.20 5.59
C PRO A 209 -18.08 15.48 4.45
N ASN A 210 -17.32 16.58 4.54
CA ASN A 210 -16.32 16.97 3.55
C ASN A 210 -14.89 16.62 3.96
N TRP A 211 -14.70 15.87 5.06
CA TRP A 211 -13.39 15.54 5.61
C TRP A 211 -12.53 14.79 4.59
N LYS A 212 -11.33 15.30 4.35
CA LYS A 212 -10.34 14.76 3.42
C LYS A 212 -9.03 14.52 4.15
N VAL A 213 -8.38 13.41 3.79
CA VAL A 213 -7.07 13.06 4.32
C VAL A 213 -6.05 12.99 3.19
N ALA A 214 -4.94 13.68 3.36
CA ALA A 214 -3.77 13.54 2.52
C ALA A 214 -3.09 12.21 2.85
N VAL A 215 -3.03 11.31 1.88
CA VAL A 215 -2.32 10.04 2.02
C VAL A 215 -0.93 10.22 1.43
N VAL A 216 0.10 10.15 2.28
CA VAL A 216 1.50 10.23 1.85
C VAL A 216 2.14 8.86 2.08
N SER A 217 2.47 8.18 0.98
CA SER A 217 3.15 6.89 1.03
C SER A 217 4.65 7.06 0.87
N VAL A 218 5.41 6.59 1.85
CA VAL A 218 6.87 6.57 1.84
C VAL A 218 7.35 5.12 1.81
N THR A 219 8.13 4.76 0.80
CA THR A 219 8.60 3.37 0.60
C THR A 219 10.08 3.32 0.23
N PRO A 220 10.86 2.34 0.71
CA PRO A 220 12.26 2.21 0.32
C PRO A 220 12.39 1.60 -1.09
N LYS A 221 13.16 2.23 -1.98
CA LYS A 221 13.43 1.71 -3.35
C LYS A 221 14.14 0.36 -3.33
N LEU A 222 14.91 0.09 -2.26
CA LEU A 222 15.68 -1.14 -2.12
C LEU A 222 14.78 -2.36 -1.92
N THR A 223 13.74 -2.23 -1.09
CA THR A 223 12.80 -3.31 -0.78
C THR A 223 11.56 -3.27 -1.65
N ASP A 224 11.29 -2.13 -2.31
CA ASP A 224 10.10 -1.95 -3.13
C ASP A 224 10.36 -1.05 -4.37
N PRO A 225 11.13 -1.54 -5.36
CA PRO A 225 11.51 -0.75 -6.53
C PRO A 225 10.33 -0.41 -7.45
N GLY A 226 9.21 -1.11 -7.34
CA GLY A 226 8.00 -0.87 -8.13
C GLY A 226 7.16 0.31 -7.63
N ALA A 227 7.39 0.77 -6.38
CA ALA A 227 6.56 1.78 -5.73
C ALA A 227 6.38 3.06 -6.57
N ILE A 228 7.44 3.56 -7.21
CA ILE A 228 7.41 4.79 -8.01
C ILE A 228 6.41 4.76 -9.17
N LYS A 229 6.00 3.57 -9.63
CA LYS A 229 5.05 3.39 -10.73
C LYS A 229 3.63 3.13 -10.27
N ARG A 230 3.36 3.10 -8.96
CA ARG A 230 2.00 2.92 -8.45
C ARG A 230 1.15 4.13 -8.79
N SER A 231 -0.02 3.88 -9.37
CA SER A 231 -1.06 4.88 -9.55
C SER A 231 -2.07 4.88 -8.40
N HIS A 232 -2.10 3.82 -7.58
CA HIS A 232 -3.01 3.69 -6.45
C HIS A 232 -2.32 3.05 -5.24
N VAL A 233 -2.81 3.38 -4.05
CA VAL A 233 -2.54 2.68 -2.79
C VAL A 233 -3.86 2.34 -2.12
N TYR A 234 -3.88 1.28 -1.32
CA TYR A 234 -5.06 0.89 -0.55
C TYR A 234 -4.86 1.29 0.90
N VAL A 235 -5.81 2.05 1.44
CA VAL A 235 -5.78 2.58 2.79
C VAL A 235 -6.96 2.04 3.56
N ASP A 236 -6.71 1.48 4.74
CA ASP A 236 -7.78 1.12 5.66
C ASP A 236 -8.42 2.38 6.23
N LYS A 237 -9.70 2.62 5.90
CA LYS A 237 -10.43 3.82 6.30
C LYS A 237 -10.58 3.97 7.81
N ARG A 238 -10.43 2.88 8.58
CA ARG A 238 -10.45 2.93 10.05
C ARG A 238 -9.29 3.74 10.61
N ASN A 239 -8.17 3.82 9.90
CA ASN A 239 -7.00 4.62 10.29
C ASN A 239 -7.21 6.13 10.14
N VAL A 240 -8.29 6.56 9.49
CA VAL A 240 -8.62 7.96 9.27
C VAL A 240 -9.99 8.35 9.83
N SER A 241 -10.68 7.41 10.47
CA SER A 241 -11.91 7.68 11.21
C SER A 241 -11.56 8.47 12.47
N LEU A 242 -12.28 9.57 12.71
CA LEU A 242 -12.17 10.29 13.97
C LEU A 242 -12.79 9.42 15.08
N PRO A 243 -12.25 9.47 16.31
CA PRO A 243 -12.88 8.79 17.43
C PRO A 243 -14.32 9.31 17.58
N MET A 244 -15.27 8.38 17.60
CA MET A 244 -16.67 8.71 17.86
C MET A 244 -16.76 9.33 19.26
N ALA A 245 -17.32 10.53 19.37
CA ALA A 245 -17.62 11.12 20.67
C ALA A 245 -18.74 10.30 21.33
N GLY A 246 -18.37 9.27 22.09
CA GLY A 246 -19.31 8.47 22.88
C GLY A 246 -18.98 6.98 22.93
N GLU A 247 -17.90 6.60 23.61
CA GLU A 247 -17.87 5.37 24.42
C GLU A 247 -17.28 5.75 25.79
N PRO A 248 -18.02 5.54 26.90
CA PRO A 248 -17.53 5.76 28.27
C PRO A 248 -16.47 4.73 28.69
#